data_AF-A0A5N5F5D9-F1
#
_entry.id   AF-A0A5N5F5D9-F1
#
_cell.length_a   1.000
_cell.length_b   1.000
_cell.length_c   1.000
_cell.angle_alpha   90.00
_cell.angle_beta   90.00
_cell.angle_gamma   90.00
#
_symmetry.space_group_name_H-M   'P 1'
#
loop_
_entity.id
_entity.type
_entity.pdbx_description
1 polymer ?
#
loop_
_entity_poly.entity_id
_entity_poly.type
_entity_poly.pdbx_seq_one_letter_code
_entity_poly.pdbx_strand_id
1 'polypeptide(L)'
;MYYIGGNSESVEQDVMHAYDMAFGGGGFAISYALAARLVEMMDGCLERYYNFYGSDQRVWACVSEMGVPLTKHGGFHQYDIRGDPYGVLAAHPLAPLVSLHHLDSMKPMFPDQTHLDSLKSLLRAYRVDPGRILQQSFCYDHRRKWSMSVSWGYTIQLYPSLIGAMDLQMPLQTFKTWRSWSNGPFTFNTRPVSSDPCQQPIIYFLEQVAVGKSGIVTIYKRFVANEGNQCKKKEYAHAMAVQRIVVSSEKMDPHYWTKFQWW
;
A
#
# COMPACT_ATOMS: atom_id res chain seq x y z
N MET A 1 3.82 1.57 27.56
CA MET A 1 3.05 2.62 26.85
C MET A 1 3.41 2.51 25.38
N TYR A 2 2.44 2.67 24.48
CA TYR A 2 2.65 2.55 23.04
C TYR A 2 2.10 3.77 22.31
N TYR A 3 2.86 4.24 21.31
CA TYR A 3 2.46 5.20 20.28
C TYR A 3 2.79 4.56 18.93
N ILE A 4 1.76 4.20 18.16
CA ILE A 4 1.87 3.37 16.95
C ILE A 4 1.29 4.12 15.77
N GLY A 5 2.01 4.20 14.66
CA GLY A 5 1.53 4.87 13.45
C GLY A 5 2.53 4.81 12.31
N GLY A 6 2.35 5.67 11.32
CA GLY A 6 3.19 5.74 10.11
C GLY A 6 3.76 7.13 9.84
N ASN A 7 4.92 7.15 9.20
CA ASN A 7 5.52 8.37 8.65
C ASN A 7 4.96 8.68 7.26
N SER A 8 5.43 9.78 6.68
CA SER A 8 5.18 10.08 5.29
C SER A 8 5.93 9.11 4.36
N GLU A 9 5.33 8.78 3.22
CA GLU A 9 6.00 8.08 2.13
C GLU A 9 7.04 8.97 1.44
N SER A 10 6.84 10.29 1.47
CA SER A 10 7.73 11.28 0.86
C SER A 10 8.74 11.82 1.88
N VAL A 11 10.04 11.68 1.58
CA VAL A 11 11.13 12.15 2.46
C VAL A 11 11.04 13.64 2.77
N GLU A 12 10.56 14.46 1.84
CA GLU A 12 10.45 15.91 2.05
C GLU A 12 9.43 16.30 3.13
N GLN A 13 8.46 15.43 3.44
CA GLN A 13 7.53 15.64 4.55
C GLN A 13 8.18 15.25 5.88
N ASP A 14 8.87 14.12 5.92
CA ASP A 14 9.59 13.70 7.13
C ASP A 14 10.73 14.66 7.51
N VAL A 15 11.46 15.21 6.52
CA VAL A 15 12.50 16.25 6.74
C VAL A 15 11.89 17.54 7.30
N MET A 16 10.69 17.90 6.86
CA MET A 16 10.03 19.13 7.29
C MET A 16 9.37 18.99 8.67
N HIS A 17 8.84 17.81 8.98
CA HIS A 17 8.05 17.57 10.19
C HIS A 17 8.83 16.75 11.22
N ALA A 18 9.00 15.44 10.98
CA ALA A 18 9.78 14.53 11.81
C ALA A 18 9.77 13.09 11.23
N TYR A 19 10.88 12.36 11.41
CA TYR A 19 10.99 10.94 11.06
C TYR A 19 10.49 9.97 12.15
N ASP A 20 10.19 10.48 13.34
CA ASP A 20 9.79 9.77 14.54
C ASP A 20 8.39 10.18 15.04
N MET A 21 7.65 10.90 14.19
CA MET A 21 6.24 11.27 14.39
C MET A 21 5.32 10.39 13.55
N ALA A 22 4.18 9.96 14.10
CA ALA A 22 3.09 9.45 13.29
C ALA A 22 2.30 10.63 12.71
N PHE A 23 2.14 10.64 11.39
CA PHE A 23 1.40 11.68 10.69
C PHE A 23 -0.11 11.50 10.91
N GLY A 24 -0.79 12.60 11.26
CA GLY A 24 -2.16 12.58 11.74
C GLY A 24 -3.19 12.15 10.69
N GLY A 25 -2.96 12.45 9.41
CA GLY A 25 -3.87 12.06 8.32
C GLY A 25 -3.88 10.56 8.08
N GLY A 26 -2.72 9.91 8.16
CA GLY A 26 -2.59 8.46 8.22
C GLY A 26 -3.16 7.87 9.51
N GLY A 27 -3.28 8.67 10.57
CA GLY A 27 -3.77 8.25 11.86
C GLY A 27 -2.72 7.49 12.67
N PHE A 28 -3.02 7.31 13.94
CA PHE A 28 -2.17 6.62 14.90
C PHE A 28 -3.00 6.04 16.03
N ALA A 29 -2.42 5.11 16.77
CA ALA A 29 -3.01 4.51 17.97
C ALA A 29 -2.09 4.75 19.17
N ILE A 30 -2.68 5.00 20.34
CA ILE A 30 -1.97 5.08 21.61
C ILE A 30 -2.54 4.07 22.60
N SER A 31 -1.68 3.48 23.43
CA SER A 31 -2.13 2.62 24.52
C SER A 31 -2.95 3.41 25.55
N TYR A 32 -3.91 2.77 26.20
CA TYR A 32 -4.70 3.39 27.27
C TYR A 32 -3.82 4.07 28.34
N ALA A 33 -2.77 3.40 28.80
CA ALA A 33 -1.85 3.97 29.79
C ALA A 33 -1.16 5.26 29.31
N LEU A 34 -0.86 5.38 28.02
CA LEU A 34 -0.31 6.61 27.44
C LEU A 34 -1.37 7.71 27.40
N ALA A 35 -2.59 7.39 26.96
CA ALA A 35 -3.69 8.35 26.91
C ALA A 35 -4.01 8.92 28.31
N ALA A 36 -4.04 8.06 29.33
CA ALA A 36 -4.28 8.44 30.72
C ALA A 36 -3.21 9.38 31.30
N ARG A 37 -1.96 9.30 30.80
CA ARG A 37 -0.90 10.23 31.21
C ARG A 37 -0.87 11.50 30.38
N LEU A 38 -1.13 11.38 29.09
CA LEU A 38 -1.18 12.51 28.18
C LEU A 38 -2.21 13.55 28.67
N VAL A 39 -3.42 13.11 29.06
CA VAL A 39 -4.48 14.02 29.52
C VAL A 39 -4.11 14.84 30.77
N GLU A 40 -3.23 14.33 31.63
CA GLU A 40 -2.79 15.04 32.85
C GLU A 40 -1.89 16.24 32.53
N MET A 41 -1.21 16.23 31.38
CA MET A 41 -0.18 17.22 31.02
C MET A 41 -0.41 17.93 29.68
N MET A 42 -1.44 17.52 28.92
CA MET A 42 -1.60 17.93 27.53
C MET A 42 -1.76 19.44 27.39
N ASP A 43 -2.55 20.10 28.23
CA ASP A 43 -2.78 21.55 28.13
C ASP A 43 -1.47 22.34 28.22
N GLY A 44 -0.68 22.11 29.26
CA GLY A 44 0.63 22.77 29.42
C GLY A 44 1.63 22.36 28.35
N CYS A 45 1.55 21.14 27.83
CA CYS A 45 2.38 20.71 26.71
C CYS A 45 2.01 21.42 25.39
N LEU A 46 0.73 21.54 25.09
CA LEU A 46 0.24 22.26 23.90
C LEU A 46 0.64 23.74 23.93
N GLU A 47 0.69 24.35 25.11
CA GLU A 47 1.24 25.70 25.31
C GLU A 47 2.74 25.77 24.99
N ARG A 48 3.54 24.77 25.38
CA ARG A 48 4.98 24.74 25.07
C ARG A 48 5.25 24.59 23.56
N TYR A 49 4.45 23.80 22.87
CA TYR A 49 4.60 23.52 21.44
C TYR A 49 3.58 24.28 20.57
N TYR A 50 3.11 25.44 21.03
CA TYR A 50 2.07 26.23 20.34
C TYR A 50 2.48 26.65 18.92
N ASN A 51 3.79 26.74 18.64
CA ASN A 51 4.35 27.13 17.36
C ASN A 51 4.51 25.96 16.37
N PHE A 52 4.26 24.72 16.80
CA PHE A 52 4.29 23.57 15.89
C PHE A 52 3.10 23.61 14.94
N TYR A 53 3.36 23.22 13.70
CA TYR A 53 2.47 23.44 12.57
C TYR A 53 1.17 22.61 12.67
N GLY A 54 1.31 21.29 12.84
CA GLY A 54 0.20 20.34 12.85
C GLY A 54 -0.21 19.89 14.25
N SER A 55 -1.46 19.48 14.41
CA SER A 55 -1.96 18.90 15.67
C SER A 55 -1.26 17.59 16.02
N ASP A 56 -0.93 16.78 15.01
CA ASP A 56 -0.12 15.58 15.12
C ASP A 56 1.29 15.86 15.63
N GLN A 57 1.95 16.90 15.12
CA GLN A 57 3.27 17.32 15.58
C GLN A 57 3.25 17.74 17.06
N ARG A 58 2.18 18.40 17.50
CA ARG A 58 2.01 18.76 18.92
C ARG A 58 1.77 17.54 19.79
N VAL A 59 0.90 16.61 19.36
CA VAL A 59 0.65 15.36 20.09
C VAL A 59 1.93 14.55 20.21
N TRP A 60 2.69 14.41 19.12
CA TRP A 60 3.99 13.74 19.12
C TRP A 60 4.98 14.37 20.09
N ALA A 61 5.06 15.70 20.14
CA ALA A 61 5.92 16.40 21.08
C ALA A 61 5.55 16.09 22.54
N CYS A 62 4.26 16.10 22.87
CA CYS A 62 3.77 15.72 24.21
C CYS A 62 4.04 14.27 24.56
N VAL A 63 3.86 13.36 23.60
CA VAL A 63 4.19 11.94 23.77
C VAL A 63 5.69 11.74 23.98
N SER A 64 6.52 12.56 23.32
CA SER A 64 7.98 12.52 23.44
C SER A 64 8.49 13.02 24.80
N GLU A 65 7.82 14.00 25.43
CA GLU A 65 8.16 14.44 26.80
C GLU A 65 8.01 13.29 27.83
N MET A 66 7.10 12.35 27.57
CA MET A 66 6.92 11.14 28.39
C MET A 66 7.91 10.02 28.03
N GLY A 67 8.83 10.26 27.11
CA GLY A 67 9.83 9.29 26.68
C GLY A 67 9.27 8.10 25.90
N VAL A 68 8.09 8.23 25.27
CA VAL A 68 7.49 7.14 24.49
C VAL A 68 7.77 7.35 22.99
N PRO A 69 8.63 6.53 22.37
CA PRO A 69 8.96 6.69 20.95
C PRO A 69 7.85 6.14 20.04
N LEU A 70 7.86 6.58 18.79
CA LEU A 70 7.03 6.01 17.74
C LEU A 70 7.41 4.55 17.45
N THR A 71 6.40 3.69 17.50
CA THR A 71 6.43 2.33 16.96
C THR A 71 5.86 2.37 15.54
N LYS A 72 6.72 2.34 14.52
CA LYS A 72 6.27 2.39 13.12
C LYS A 72 5.50 1.13 12.75
N HIS A 73 4.35 1.31 12.10
CA HIS A 73 3.51 0.20 11.62
C HIS A 73 3.15 0.44 10.15
N GLY A 74 3.57 -0.48 9.26
CA GLY A 74 3.46 -0.36 7.80
C GLY A 74 2.05 -0.55 7.22
N GLY A 75 1.02 -0.26 8.02
CA GLY A 75 -0.39 -0.23 7.60
C GLY A 75 -1.07 1.12 7.81
N PHE A 76 -0.39 2.05 8.49
CA PHE A 76 -0.84 3.44 8.60
C PHE A 76 -0.16 4.24 7.49
N HIS A 77 -0.95 4.81 6.60
CA HIS A 77 -0.44 5.56 5.46
C HIS A 77 -0.99 6.97 5.45
N GLN A 78 -0.11 7.94 5.73
CA GLN A 78 -0.35 9.35 5.43
C GLN A 78 -0.53 9.55 3.92
N TYR A 79 0.11 8.69 3.13
CA TYR A 79 -0.04 8.58 1.69
C TYR A 79 0.25 9.90 0.95
N ASP A 80 1.27 10.61 1.43
CA ASP A 80 1.78 11.85 0.84
C ASP A 80 2.54 11.53 -0.46
N ILE A 81 1.81 11.14 -1.49
CA ILE A 81 2.31 10.94 -2.84
C ILE A 81 1.37 11.61 -3.84
N ARG A 82 1.88 11.88 -5.03
CA ARG A 82 1.12 12.43 -6.16
C ARG A 82 1.16 11.49 -7.35
N GLY A 83 0.25 11.69 -8.29
CA GLY A 83 0.20 10.90 -9.52
C GLY A 83 -0.50 9.55 -9.31
N ASP A 84 0.04 8.48 -9.89
CA ASP A 84 -0.64 7.18 -9.93
C ASP A 84 -0.22 6.29 -8.74
N PRO A 85 -1.15 5.94 -7.83
CA PRO A 85 -0.84 5.15 -6.63
C PRO A 85 -0.55 3.67 -6.92
N TYR A 86 -0.71 3.21 -8.17
CA TYR A 86 -0.69 1.80 -8.53
C TYR A 86 0.51 1.04 -7.98
N GLY A 87 1.72 1.56 -8.15
CA GLY A 87 2.94 0.89 -7.73
C GLY A 87 3.01 0.58 -6.24
N VAL A 88 2.62 1.54 -5.38
CA VAL A 88 2.65 1.37 -3.92
C VAL A 88 1.57 0.38 -3.49
N LEU A 89 0.34 0.52 -4.00
CA LEU A 89 -0.76 -0.38 -3.63
C LEU A 89 -0.52 -1.82 -4.12
N ALA A 90 0.08 -1.99 -5.30
CA ALA A 90 0.38 -3.30 -5.87
C ALA A 90 1.50 -4.06 -5.13
N ALA A 91 2.36 -3.34 -4.42
CA ALA A 91 3.49 -3.86 -3.67
C ALA A 91 3.37 -3.54 -2.16
N HIS A 92 2.14 -3.39 -1.66
CA HIS A 92 1.91 -3.13 -0.24
C HIS A 92 2.53 -4.28 0.60
N PRO A 93 3.26 -3.95 1.68
CA PRO A 93 3.94 -4.95 2.50
C PRO A 93 2.95 -5.94 3.13
N LEU A 94 3.48 -7.04 3.67
CA LEU A 94 2.72 -8.01 4.47
C LEU A 94 2.39 -7.46 5.87
N ALA A 95 1.58 -6.41 5.90
CA ALA A 95 1.00 -5.81 7.09
C ALA A 95 -0.51 -5.62 6.88
N PRO A 96 -1.33 -5.62 7.93
CA PRO A 96 -2.73 -5.24 7.79
C PRO A 96 -2.79 -3.78 7.33
N LEU A 97 -3.53 -3.51 6.26
CA LEU A 97 -3.85 -2.14 5.87
C LEU A 97 -4.80 -1.55 6.92
N VAL A 98 -4.40 -0.46 7.57
CA VAL A 98 -5.19 0.20 8.62
C VAL A 98 -5.85 1.45 8.06
N SER A 99 -5.11 2.27 7.33
CA SER A 99 -5.58 3.55 6.82
C SER A 99 -4.86 3.94 5.54
N LEU A 100 -5.60 4.65 4.67
CA LEU A 100 -5.06 5.35 3.52
C LEU A 100 -5.59 6.78 3.57
N HIS A 101 -4.70 7.76 3.50
CA HIS A 101 -5.07 9.16 3.46
C HIS A 101 -4.85 9.76 2.04
N HIS A 102 -5.22 11.03 1.84
CA HIS A 102 -5.03 11.77 0.58
C HIS A 102 -5.51 11.07 -0.71
N LEU A 103 -6.54 10.24 -0.63
CA LEU A 103 -7.05 9.47 -1.78
C LEU A 103 -7.56 10.36 -2.93
N ASP A 104 -7.96 11.59 -2.63
CA ASP A 104 -8.41 12.62 -3.58
C ASP A 104 -7.26 13.35 -4.30
N SER A 105 -6.06 13.29 -3.74
CA SER A 105 -4.86 13.99 -4.23
C SER A 105 -4.04 13.21 -5.26
N MET A 106 -4.47 11.98 -5.57
CA MET A 106 -3.83 11.02 -6.48
C MET A 106 -4.78 10.67 -7.64
N LYS A 107 -4.34 9.85 -8.60
CA LYS A 107 -5.26 9.26 -9.59
C LYS A 107 -6.18 8.22 -8.93
N PRO A 108 -7.37 7.95 -9.51
CA PRO A 108 -8.20 6.82 -9.08
C PRO A 108 -7.42 5.50 -9.06
N MET A 109 -7.67 4.67 -8.04
CA MET A 109 -6.92 3.40 -7.85
C MET A 109 -7.23 2.37 -8.94
N PHE A 110 -8.42 2.45 -9.53
CA PHE A 110 -8.85 1.57 -10.62
C PHE A 110 -8.96 2.39 -11.91
N PRO A 111 -8.57 1.82 -13.05
CA PRO A 111 -8.68 2.50 -14.34
C PRO A 111 -10.15 2.75 -14.68
N ASP A 112 -10.39 3.81 -15.45
CA ASP A 112 -11.71 4.20 -15.97
C ASP A 112 -12.79 4.40 -14.88
N GLN A 113 -12.39 4.76 -13.66
CA GLN A 113 -13.27 5.02 -12.52
C GLN A 113 -13.01 6.39 -11.91
N THR A 114 -14.01 6.95 -11.23
CA THR A 114 -13.83 8.12 -10.36
C THR A 114 -13.09 7.73 -9.08
N HIS A 115 -12.59 8.69 -8.29
CA HIS A 115 -12.00 8.41 -6.98
C HIS A 115 -12.94 7.61 -6.08
N LEU A 116 -14.20 8.04 -6.00
CA LEU A 116 -15.22 7.39 -5.17
C LEU A 116 -15.52 5.97 -5.66
N ASP A 117 -15.64 5.76 -6.96
CA ASP A 117 -15.92 4.43 -7.51
C ASP A 117 -14.72 3.49 -7.35
N SER A 118 -13.50 4.01 -7.48
CA SER A 118 -12.27 3.25 -7.22
C SER A 118 -12.17 2.82 -5.75
N LEU A 119 -12.57 3.68 -4.82
CA LEU A 119 -12.66 3.34 -3.39
C LEU A 119 -13.74 2.29 -3.13
N LYS A 120 -14.94 2.45 -3.72
CA LYS A 120 -16.00 1.44 -3.64
C LYS A 120 -15.53 0.10 -4.20
N SER A 121 -14.76 0.10 -5.30
CA SER A 121 -14.17 -1.10 -5.90
C SER A 121 -13.24 -1.82 -4.93
N LEU A 122 -12.31 -1.11 -4.30
CA LEU A 122 -11.42 -1.69 -3.28
C LEU A 122 -12.22 -2.22 -2.08
N LEU A 123 -13.22 -1.45 -1.62
CA LEU A 123 -14.06 -1.81 -0.47
C LEU A 123 -14.90 -3.06 -0.70
N ARG A 124 -15.21 -3.43 -1.95
CA ARG A 124 -15.88 -4.70 -2.26
C ARG A 124 -15.05 -5.90 -1.82
N ALA A 125 -13.74 -5.91 -2.10
CA ALA A 125 -12.85 -6.98 -1.66
C ALA A 125 -12.55 -6.90 -0.16
N TYR A 126 -12.32 -5.69 0.36
CA TYR A 126 -12.10 -5.46 1.79
C TYR A 126 -13.21 -6.04 2.66
N ARG A 127 -14.48 -5.87 2.28
CA ARG A 127 -15.63 -6.40 3.03
C ARG A 127 -15.68 -7.94 3.08
N VAL A 128 -14.99 -8.62 2.18
CA VAL A 128 -14.96 -10.09 2.11
C VAL A 128 -13.81 -10.65 2.95
N ASP A 129 -12.60 -10.10 2.81
CA ASP A 129 -11.42 -10.51 3.57
C ASP A 129 -10.54 -9.29 3.92
N PRO A 130 -10.87 -8.55 4.98
CA PRO A 130 -10.22 -7.28 5.29
C PRO A 130 -8.75 -7.46 5.69
N GLY A 131 -8.40 -8.59 6.31
CA GLY A 131 -7.02 -8.88 6.72
C GLY A 131 -6.07 -9.09 5.54
N ARG A 132 -6.62 -9.42 4.35
CA ARG A 132 -5.86 -9.77 3.14
C ARG A 132 -5.81 -8.63 2.12
N ILE A 133 -6.58 -7.56 2.29
CA ILE A 133 -6.65 -6.48 1.29
C ILE A 133 -5.25 -5.92 1.00
N LEU A 134 -4.94 -5.74 -0.29
CA LEU A 134 -3.66 -5.27 -0.83
C LEU A 134 -2.44 -6.14 -0.55
N GLN A 135 -2.55 -7.20 0.24
CA GLN A 135 -1.39 -8.04 0.57
C GLN A 135 -0.76 -8.62 -0.67
N GLN A 136 0.53 -8.38 -0.81
CA GLN A 136 1.31 -8.91 -1.90
C GLN A 136 1.74 -10.36 -1.63
N SER A 137 1.52 -11.22 -2.63
CA SER A 137 2.10 -12.55 -2.72
C SER A 137 2.66 -12.76 -4.12
N PHE A 138 3.63 -13.66 -4.29
CA PHE A 138 4.18 -13.98 -5.61
C PHE A 138 4.35 -15.47 -5.82
N CYS A 139 4.28 -15.91 -7.07
CA CYS A 139 4.54 -17.27 -7.47
C CYS A 139 5.23 -17.34 -8.84
N TYR A 140 5.91 -18.46 -9.08
CA TYR A 140 6.62 -18.72 -10.32
C TYR A 140 6.00 -19.90 -11.06
N ASP A 141 5.74 -19.72 -12.35
CA ASP A 141 5.47 -20.81 -13.26
C ASP A 141 6.75 -21.12 -14.04
N HIS A 142 7.53 -22.08 -13.55
CA HIS A 142 8.80 -22.45 -14.18
C HIS A 142 8.61 -23.09 -15.57
N ARG A 143 7.46 -23.69 -15.86
CA ARG A 143 7.18 -24.31 -17.16
C ARG A 143 6.99 -23.24 -18.23
N ARG A 144 6.25 -22.18 -17.90
CA ARG A 144 6.03 -21.03 -18.81
C ARG A 144 7.09 -19.94 -18.67
N LYS A 145 7.96 -20.05 -17.65
CA LYS A 145 8.94 -19.03 -17.22
C LYS A 145 8.26 -17.71 -16.87
N TRP A 146 7.17 -17.76 -16.12
CA TRP A 146 6.43 -16.58 -15.70
C TRP A 146 6.61 -16.30 -14.21
N SER A 147 6.55 -15.02 -13.85
CA SER A 147 6.38 -14.58 -12.47
C SER A 147 5.03 -13.90 -12.33
N MET A 148 4.31 -14.19 -11.26
CA MET A 148 3.06 -13.54 -10.91
C MET A 148 3.22 -12.85 -9.58
N SER A 149 2.86 -11.57 -9.51
CA SER A 149 2.70 -10.82 -8.27
C SER A 149 1.23 -10.48 -8.10
N VAL A 150 0.65 -10.87 -6.97
CA VAL A 150 -0.76 -10.75 -6.66
C VAL A 150 -0.90 -9.82 -5.45
N SER A 151 -1.51 -8.66 -5.65
CA SER A 151 -2.00 -7.80 -4.57
C SER A 151 -3.48 -8.10 -4.38
N TRP A 152 -3.79 -8.85 -3.33
CA TRP A 152 -5.11 -9.47 -3.19
C TRP A 152 -6.21 -8.42 -3.06
N GLY A 153 -7.29 -8.60 -3.84
CA GLY A 153 -8.41 -7.66 -3.87
C GLY A 153 -8.14 -6.38 -4.67
N TYR A 154 -7.01 -6.29 -5.38
CA TYR A 154 -6.66 -5.11 -6.17
C TYR A 154 -6.12 -5.44 -7.57
N THR A 155 -4.93 -6.04 -7.67
CA THR A 155 -4.27 -6.23 -8.97
C THR A 155 -3.40 -7.49 -9.05
N ILE A 156 -3.17 -7.96 -10.28
CA ILE A 156 -2.16 -8.97 -10.60
C ILE A 156 -1.21 -8.40 -11.65
N GLN A 157 0.07 -8.60 -11.44
CA GLN A 157 1.15 -8.35 -12.39
C GLN A 157 1.68 -9.70 -12.89
N LEU A 158 1.55 -9.96 -14.19
CA LEU A 158 2.12 -11.12 -14.86
C LEU A 158 3.36 -10.70 -15.66
N TYR A 159 4.50 -11.28 -15.32
CA TYR A 159 5.76 -11.11 -16.03
C TYR A 159 6.05 -12.36 -16.86
N PRO A 160 6.18 -12.25 -18.20
CA PRO A 160 6.61 -13.35 -19.07
C PRO A 160 8.12 -13.65 -18.97
N SER A 161 8.66 -13.58 -17.75
CA SER A 161 10.04 -13.83 -17.36
C SER A 161 10.11 -14.17 -15.87
N LEU A 162 11.22 -14.76 -15.43
CA LEU A 162 11.50 -15.01 -14.02
C LEU A 162 12.15 -13.75 -13.40
N ILE A 163 11.42 -13.07 -12.52
CA ILE A 163 11.82 -11.84 -11.83
C ILE A 163 12.16 -12.18 -10.39
N GLY A 164 13.22 -11.58 -9.83
CA GLY A 164 13.60 -11.82 -8.44
C GLY A 164 12.51 -11.37 -7.46
N ALA A 165 12.36 -12.07 -6.34
CA ALA A 165 11.39 -11.72 -5.29
C ALA A 165 11.59 -10.29 -4.77
N MET A 166 12.85 -9.86 -4.62
CA MET A 166 13.19 -8.50 -4.19
C MET A 166 12.73 -7.44 -5.19
N ASP A 167 12.84 -7.72 -6.50
CA ASP A 167 12.35 -6.82 -7.53
C ASP A 167 10.81 -6.78 -7.52
N LEU A 168 10.16 -7.94 -7.37
CA LEU A 168 8.68 -8.00 -7.28
C LEU A 168 8.14 -7.22 -6.07
N GLN A 169 8.84 -7.30 -4.93
CA GLN A 169 8.50 -6.53 -3.72
C GLN A 169 8.78 -5.04 -3.85
N MET A 170 9.65 -4.62 -4.77
CA MET A 170 9.95 -3.22 -4.98
C MET A 170 8.85 -2.54 -5.81
N PRO A 171 8.16 -1.51 -5.27
CA PRO A 171 7.11 -0.79 -5.98
C PRO A 171 7.59 -0.23 -7.32
N LEU A 172 6.78 -0.39 -8.37
CA LEU A 172 6.97 0.34 -9.62
C LEU A 172 6.74 1.83 -9.37
N GLN A 173 7.64 2.69 -9.82
CA GLN A 173 7.55 4.12 -9.55
C GLN A 173 6.54 4.82 -10.48
N THR A 174 5.25 4.65 -10.19
CA THR A 174 4.13 5.28 -10.91
C THR A 174 3.70 6.62 -10.31
N PHE A 175 4.28 6.98 -9.17
CA PHE A 175 3.93 8.13 -8.33
C PHE A 175 5.11 9.10 -8.19
N LYS A 176 4.82 10.25 -7.58
CA LYS A 176 5.75 11.37 -7.35
C LYS A 176 5.70 11.81 -5.89
N THR A 177 6.72 12.54 -5.46
CA THR A 177 6.77 13.15 -4.13
C THR A 177 5.67 14.21 -3.94
N TRP A 178 5.24 14.41 -2.70
CA TRP A 178 4.08 15.23 -2.32
C TRP A 178 4.12 16.72 -2.70
N ARG A 179 5.19 17.41 -2.32
CA ARG A 179 5.44 18.85 -2.50
C ARG A 179 6.09 19.13 -3.83
N SER A 180 7.20 18.45 -4.12
CA SER A 180 8.06 18.78 -5.27
C SER A 180 7.66 18.08 -6.57
N TRP A 181 6.71 17.15 -6.53
CA TRP A 181 6.29 16.34 -7.70
C TRP A 181 7.47 15.64 -8.40
N SER A 182 8.53 15.36 -7.63
CA SER A 182 9.78 14.78 -8.09
C SER A 182 9.71 13.25 -8.09
N ASN A 183 10.72 12.62 -8.69
CA ASN A 183 10.86 11.16 -8.71
C ASN A 183 11.36 10.56 -7.39
N GLY A 184 11.32 11.30 -6.28
CA GLY A 184 11.88 10.88 -5.00
C GLY A 184 12.67 12.01 -4.35
N PRO A 185 13.32 11.74 -3.20
CA PRO A 185 13.37 10.43 -2.54
C PRO A 185 12.08 10.06 -1.78
N PHE A 186 11.87 8.75 -1.59
CA PHE A 186 10.81 8.16 -0.77
C PHE A 186 11.43 7.43 0.44
N THR A 187 10.63 7.12 1.45
CA THR A 187 11.08 6.38 2.65
C THR A 187 11.26 4.88 2.42
N PHE A 188 11.10 4.44 1.16
CA PHE A 188 11.30 3.07 0.68
C PHE A 188 11.88 3.09 -0.73
N ASN A 189 12.48 1.97 -1.14
CA ASN A 189 13.04 1.83 -2.47
C ASN A 189 11.94 1.68 -3.53
N THR A 190 12.16 2.26 -4.70
CA THR A 190 11.30 2.13 -5.87
C THR A 190 12.11 1.64 -7.06
N ARG A 191 11.45 0.98 -8.01
CA ARG A 191 12.05 0.63 -9.31
C ARG A 191 11.38 1.40 -10.44
N PRO A 192 12.14 1.84 -11.45
CA PRO A 192 11.58 2.62 -12.56
C PRO A 192 10.61 1.79 -13.39
N VAL A 193 9.62 2.46 -13.98
CA VAL A 193 8.79 1.86 -15.03
C VAL A 193 9.56 1.92 -16.34
N SER A 194 9.90 0.75 -16.91
CA SER A 194 10.64 0.66 -18.17
C SER A 194 9.86 1.32 -19.31
N SER A 195 10.55 2.00 -20.22
CA SER A 195 9.95 2.48 -21.47
C SER A 195 9.73 1.36 -22.49
N ASP A 196 10.41 0.22 -22.36
CA ASP A 196 10.18 -0.98 -23.18
C ASP A 196 8.94 -1.74 -22.68
N PRO A 197 7.85 -1.83 -23.48
CA PRO A 197 6.66 -2.62 -23.15
C PRO A 197 6.93 -4.07 -22.77
N CYS A 198 7.99 -4.68 -23.30
CA CYS A 198 8.34 -6.06 -23.01
C CYS A 198 8.98 -6.24 -21.62
N GLN A 199 9.42 -5.16 -20.98
CA GLN A 199 9.95 -5.20 -19.60
C GLN A 199 8.89 -4.78 -18.56
N GLN A 200 7.69 -4.42 -19.01
CA GLN A 200 6.57 -4.10 -18.13
C GLN A 200 5.73 -5.36 -17.84
N PRO A 201 5.10 -5.45 -16.65
CA PRO A 201 4.14 -6.52 -16.40
C PRO A 201 2.88 -6.34 -17.24
N ILE A 202 2.23 -7.46 -17.55
CA ILE A 202 0.84 -7.46 -17.99
C ILE A 202 -0.02 -7.26 -16.74
N ILE A 203 -0.84 -6.22 -16.73
CA ILE A 203 -1.61 -5.78 -15.56
C ILE A 203 -3.05 -6.27 -15.64
N TYR A 204 -3.56 -6.74 -14.50
CA TYR A 204 -4.95 -7.14 -14.33
C TYR A 204 -5.52 -6.44 -13.10
N PHE A 205 -6.74 -5.90 -13.17
CA PHE A 205 -7.43 -5.33 -12.01
C PHE A 205 -8.58 -6.23 -11.57
N LEU A 206 -8.93 -6.15 -10.28
CA LEU A 206 -10.07 -6.88 -9.72
C LEU A 206 -11.35 -6.55 -10.50
N GLU A 207 -11.99 -7.58 -11.04
CA GLU A 207 -13.29 -7.52 -11.70
C GLU A 207 -14.39 -7.96 -10.74
N GLN A 208 -14.18 -9.09 -10.04
CA GLN A 208 -15.18 -9.71 -9.15
C GLN A 208 -14.54 -10.38 -7.94
N VAL A 209 -15.27 -10.40 -6.84
CA VAL A 209 -14.97 -11.17 -5.62
C VAL A 209 -16.24 -11.90 -5.19
N ALA A 210 -16.11 -13.19 -4.87
CA ALA A 210 -17.22 -14.02 -4.44
C ALA A 210 -16.79 -15.00 -3.34
N VAL A 211 -17.69 -15.28 -2.40
CA VAL A 211 -17.52 -16.35 -1.41
C VAL A 211 -18.15 -17.62 -1.98
N GLY A 212 -17.31 -18.61 -2.28
CA GLY A 212 -17.72 -19.93 -2.73
C GLY A 212 -17.82 -20.93 -1.58
N LYS A 213 -18.18 -22.19 -1.91
CA LYS A 213 -18.31 -23.27 -0.91
C LYS A 213 -16.98 -23.64 -0.24
N SER A 214 -15.87 -23.47 -0.93
CA SER A 214 -14.52 -23.90 -0.51
C SER A 214 -13.57 -22.73 -0.22
N GLY A 215 -14.09 -21.51 -0.04
CA GLY A 215 -13.29 -20.32 0.19
C GLY A 215 -13.70 -19.14 -0.67
N ILE A 216 -12.80 -18.17 -0.82
CA ILE A 216 -13.01 -16.94 -1.57
C ILE A 216 -12.39 -17.08 -2.96
N VAL A 217 -13.11 -16.61 -3.97
CA VAL A 217 -12.64 -16.56 -5.35
C VAL A 217 -12.64 -15.10 -5.82
N THR A 218 -11.52 -14.67 -6.39
CA THR A 218 -11.36 -13.36 -7.02
C THR A 218 -11.01 -13.52 -8.49
N ILE A 219 -11.62 -12.71 -9.34
CA ILE A 219 -11.40 -12.69 -10.79
C ILE A 219 -10.81 -11.34 -11.16
N TYR A 220 -9.68 -11.36 -11.87
CA TYR A 220 -8.98 -10.17 -12.32
C TYR A 220 -9.02 -10.11 -13.84
N LYS A 221 -9.41 -8.97 -14.39
CA LYS A 221 -9.51 -8.73 -15.83
C LYS A 221 -8.30 -7.96 -16.32
N ARG A 222 -7.76 -8.38 -17.47
CA ARG A 222 -6.63 -7.73 -18.13
C ARG A 222 -6.97 -6.27 -18.42
N PHE A 223 -6.07 -5.37 -18.05
CA PHE A 223 -6.15 -3.96 -18.37
C PHE A 223 -5.25 -3.64 -19.56
N VAL A 224 -5.78 -2.82 -20.47
CA VAL A 224 -5.09 -2.38 -21.68
C VAL A 224 -5.23 -0.87 -21.77
N ALA A 225 -4.20 -0.14 -21.32
CA ALA A 225 -4.21 1.32 -21.33
C ALA A 225 -4.17 1.90 -22.76
N ASN A 226 -3.34 1.31 -23.64
CA ASN A 226 -3.20 1.68 -25.05
C ASN A 226 -2.67 0.47 -25.83
N GLU A 227 -3.44 -0.03 -26.81
CA GLU A 227 -3.06 -1.22 -27.61
C GLU A 227 -1.71 -1.09 -28.33
N GLY A 228 -1.31 0.15 -28.67
CA GLY A 228 -0.04 0.45 -29.34
C GLY A 228 1.22 0.24 -28.49
N ASN A 229 1.09 0.20 -27.16
CA ASN A 229 2.21 0.06 -26.21
C ASN A 229 2.36 -1.37 -25.68
N GLN A 230 1.98 -2.38 -26.46
CA GLN A 230 2.11 -3.80 -26.07
C GLN A 230 3.40 -4.42 -26.62
N CYS A 231 3.95 -5.38 -25.87
CA CYS A 231 5.08 -6.17 -26.34
C CYS A 231 4.69 -7.03 -27.55
N LYS A 232 5.39 -6.87 -28.68
CA LYS A 232 5.13 -7.59 -29.93
C LYS A 232 5.97 -8.86 -30.10
N LYS A 233 6.79 -9.23 -29.10
CA LYS A 233 7.62 -10.43 -29.17
C LYS A 233 6.75 -11.68 -29.14
N LYS A 234 7.03 -12.64 -30.03
CA LYS A 234 6.25 -13.89 -30.16
C LYS A 234 6.17 -14.67 -28.85
N GLU A 235 7.23 -14.66 -28.05
CA GLU A 235 7.30 -15.33 -26.75
C GLU A 235 6.30 -14.77 -25.72
N TYR A 236 5.82 -13.53 -25.89
CA TYR A 236 4.82 -12.90 -25.03
C TYR A 236 3.38 -13.23 -25.46
N ALA A 237 3.18 -13.78 -26.67
CA ALA A 237 1.83 -13.99 -27.23
C ALA A 237 0.93 -14.85 -26.32
N HIS A 238 1.49 -15.91 -25.72
CA HIS A 238 0.73 -16.76 -24.80
C HIS A 238 0.30 -16.03 -23.52
N ALA A 239 1.19 -15.21 -22.94
CA ALA A 239 0.86 -14.42 -21.76
C ALA A 239 -0.17 -13.33 -22.10
N MET A 240 0.00 -12.67 -23.25
CA MET A 240 -0.92 -11.64 -23.75
C MET A 240 -2.30 -12.20 -24.09
N ALA A 241 -2.42 -13.49 -24.43
CA ALA A 241 -3.72 -14.11 -24.68
C ALA A 241 -4.57 -14.29 -23.40
N VAL A 242 -3.97 -14.28 -22.21
CA VAL A 242 -4.67 -14.45 -20.93
C VAL A 242 -5.52 -13.22 -20.62
N GLN A 243 -6.85 -13.33 -20.73
CA GLN A 243 -7.76 -12.21 -20.48
C GLN A 243 -8.18 -12.06 -19.02
N ARG A 244 -8.25 -13.18 -18.30
CA ARG A 244 -8.67 -13.22 -16.90
C ARG A 244 -7.80 -14.17 -16.10
N ILE A 245 -7.58 -13.83 -14.84
CA ILE A 245 -6.90 -14.68 -13.87
C ILE A 245 -7.86 -14.89 -12.70
N VAL A 246 -7.98 -16.14 -12.27
CA VAL A 246 -8.80 -16.52 -11.11
C VAL A 246 -7.86 -16.89 -9.98
N VAL A 247 -8.05 -16.27 -8.82
CA VAL A 247 -7.30 -16.57 -7.60
C VAL A 247 -8.28 -17.10 -6.55
N SER A 248 -7.98 -18.27 -6.02
CA SER A 248 -8.72 -18.88 -4.92
C SER A 248 -7.92 -18.77 -3.63
N SER A 249 -8.58 -18.46 -2.52
CA SER A 249 -7.95 -18.35 -1.22
C SER A 249 -8.93 -18.72 -0.11
N GLU A 250 -8.44 -19.31 0.97
CA GLU A 250 -9.20 -19.38 2.21
C GLU A 250 -9.34 -17.99 2.83
N LYS A 251 -10.39 -17.78 3.63
CA LYS A 251 -10.54 -16.53 4.38
C LYS A 251 -9.39 -16.41 5.38
N MET A 252 -8.72 -15.27 5.41
CA MET A 252 -7.62 -15.06 6.33
C MET A 252 -8.12 -15.11 7.78
N ASP A 253 -7.47 -15.93 8.62
CA ASP A 253 -7.76 -15.95 10.05
C ASP A 253 -7.21 -14.67 10.69
N PRO A 254 -8.02 -13.88 11.41
CA PRO A 254 -7.55 -12.72 12.16
C PRO A 254 -6.38 -13.04 13.13
N HIS A 255 -6.31 -14.28 13.64
CA HIS A 255 -5.23 -14.72 14.54
C HIS A 255 -3.89 -14.95 13.84
N TYR A 256 -3.82 -14.95 12.51
CA TYR A 256 -2.52 -14.94 11.82
C TYR A 256 -1.67 -13.71 12.17
N TRP A 257 -2.29 -12.65 12.69
CA TRP A 257 -1.61 -11.46 13.18
C TRP A 257 -1.22 -11.53 14.66
N THR A 258 -1.76 -12.48 15.42
CA THR A 258 -1.36 -12.69 16.81
C THR A 258 -0.05 -13.47 16.83
N LYS A 259 1.08 -12.76 16.87
CA LYS A 259 2.37 -13.36 17.22
C LYS A 259 2.39 -13.71 18.71
N PHE A 260 1.71 -14.80 19.07
CA PHE A 260 1.93 -15.53 20.32
C PHE A 260 2.38 -16.95 19.98
N GLN A 261 3.56 -17.05 19.39
CA GLN A 261 4.43 -18.22 19.35
C GLN A 261 5.75 -17.73 18.74
N TRP A 262 6.88 -18.25 19.22
CA TRP A 262 8.24 -17.72 19.06
C TRP A 262 8.57 -16.55 20.02
N TRP A 263 8.59 -16.82 21.33
CA TRP A 263 9.79 -17.11 22.15
C TRP A 263 9.31 -17.72 23.48
#